data_AF-A0AAV1QQ77-F1
#
_entry.id   AF-A0AAV1QQ77-F1
#
_cell.length_a   1.000
_cell.length_b   1.000
_cell.length_c   1.000
_cell.angle_alpha   90.00
_cell.angle_beta   90.00
_cell.angle_gamma   90.00
#
_symmetry.space_group_name_H-M   'P 1'
#
loop_
_entity.id
_entity.type
_entity.pdbx_description
1 polymer ?
#
loop_
_entity_poly.entity_id
_entity_poly.type
_entity_poly.pdbx_seq_one_letter_code
_entity_poly.pdbx_strand_id
1 'polypeptide(L)'
;MDPPIPMSPQSTENNQTRNEITITEMQLNTGENQREFRLKIGDRPSIHVTVTPSATVVDQWITQTVNYDMQKLVGRLLVGLGVRWFENNHNADTLQLCVGDRCLIFQLTRADAVPLNFRSFLMDKRINFVGIHNSEHKQKLLHSRHRLEISNRVFDLRFHAKDNNGNSLQYTPAGMIKQQYLSLRANVVSLKDHHRIWSAVNLTLKQIKFACIDAYAPYRLGMCVAASEFEVDG
;
A
#
# COMPACT_ATOMS: atom_id res chain seq x y z
N MET A 1 -42.96 -33.71 -30.06
CA MET A 1 -41.54 -33.54 -29.69
C MET A 1 -41.14 -32.18 -30.19
N ASP A 2 -41.06 -31.21 -29.29
CA ASP A 2 -40.71 -29.83 -29.64
C ASP A 2 -39.20 -29.70 -29.87
N PRO A 3 -38.75 -28.78 -30.74
CA PRO A 3 -37.33 -28.58 -31.01
C PRO A 3 -36.62 -27.99 -29.78
N PRO A 4 -35.32 -28.24 -29.61
CA PRO A 4 -34.57 -27.71 -28.49
C PRO A 4 -34.49 -26.17 -28.55
N ILE A 5 -34.73 -25.54 -27.41
CA ILE A 5 -34.63 -24.10 -27.18
C ILE A 5 -33.16 -23.68 -27.41
N PRO A 6 -32.87 -22.65 -28.22
CA PRO A 6 -31.50 -22.19 -28.40
C PRO A 6 -31.01 -21.58 -27.09
N MET A 7 -29.84 -22.04 -26.61
CA MET A 7 -29.15 -21.38 -25.50
C MET A 7 -28.91 -19.93 -25.85
N SER A 8 -29.34 -19.04 -24.96
CA SER A 8 -29.01 -17.62 -24.99
C SER A 8 -27.49 -17.47 -25.07
N PRO A 9 -26.95 -16.55 -25.89
CA PRO A 9 -25.52 -16.29 -25.88
C PRO A 9 -25.13 -15.88 -24.46
N GLN A 10 -24.28 -16.68 -23.82
CA GLN A 10 -23.59 -16.25 -22.60
C GLN A 10 -22.93 -14.92 -22.95
N SER A 11 -23.32 -13.86 -22.23
CA SER A 11 -22.72 -12.55 -22.34
C SER A 11 -21.21 -12.71 -22.17
N THR A 12 -20.48 -12.54 -23.26
CA THR A 12 -19.04 -12.30 -23.27
C THR A 12 -18.79 -10.89 -22.71
N GLU A 13 -19.15 -10.66 -21.45
CA GLU A 13 -18.58 -9.55 -20.71
C GLU A 13 -17.10 -9.86 -20.56
N ASN A 14 -16.31 -9.15 -21.37
CA ASN A 14 -14.86 -9.14 -21.41
C ASN A 14 -14.23 -9.45 -20.03
N ASN A 15 -13.54 -10.58 -19.93
CA ASN A 15 -12.50 -10.82 -18.89
C ASN A 15 -11.36 -9.77 -18.94
N GLN A 16 -11.47 -8.76 -19.81
CA GLN A 16 -10.51 -7.71 -20.07
C GLN A 16 -10.59 -6.55 -19.06
N THR A 17 -11.72 -6.32 -18.39
CA THR A 17 -11.91 -5.23 -17.39
C THR A 17 -11.60 -5.63 -15.95
N ARG A 18 -11.63 -6.92 -15.61
CA ARG A 18 -11.56 -7.40 -14.21
C ARG A 18 -10.27 -7.06 -13.45
N ASN A 19 -9.20 -6.71 -14.16
CA ASN A 19 -7.84 -6.54 -13.61
C ASN A 19 -7.18 -5.20 -13.99
N GLU A 20 -7.95 -4.20 -14.43
CA GLU A 20 -7.42 -2.87 -14.70
C GLU A 20 -7.24 -2.07 -13.40
N ILE A 21 -6.10 -1.38 -13.29
CA ILE A 21 -5.92 -0.37 -12.24
C ILE A 21 -6.12 1.01 -12.83
N THR A 22 -7.15 1.70 -12.38
CA THR A 22 -7.37 3.12 -12.70
C THR A 22 -7.01 3.97 -11.49
N ILE A 23 -6.52 5.18 -11.76
CA ILE A 23 -6.26 6.19 -10.72
C ILE A 23 -6.82 7.52 -11.21
N THR A 24 -7.60 8.17 -10.37
CA THR A 24 -8.26 9.44 -10.68
C THR A 24 -7.96 10.44 -9.58
N GLU A 25 -7.49 11.62 -9.96
CA GLU A 25 -7.29 12.73 -9.03
C GLU A 25 -8.63 13.34 -8.66
N MET A 26 -8.86 13.51 -7.35
CA MET A 26 -10.06 14.14 -6.83
C MET A 26 -9.85 15.65 -6.85
N GLN A 27 -10.72 16.37 -7.56
CA GLN A 27 -10.73 17.84 -7.57
C GLN A 27 -11.39 18.34 -6.28
N LEU A 28 -10.65 18.23 -5.18
CA LEU A 28 -11.05 18.77 -3.89
C LEU A 28 -10.39 20.13 -3.70
N ASN A 29 -11.05 21.02 -2.96
CA ASN A 29 -10.47 22.28 -2.52
C ASN A 29 -9.50 22.00 -1.34
N THR A 30 -8.49 21.16 -1.57
CA THR A 30 -7.42 20.87 -0.62
C THR A 30 -6.37 21.95 -0.73
N GLY A 31 -5.74 22.32 0.39
CA GLY A 31 -4.64 23.30 0.36
C GLY A 31 -3.48 22.85 -0.53
N GLU A 32 -2.62 23.80 -0.94
CA GLU A 32 -1.56 23.61 -1.96
C GLU A 32 -0.59 22.43 -1.70
N ASN A 33 -0.56 21.91 -0.47
CA ASN A 33 0.34 20.85 -0.04
C ASN A 33 -0.33 19.48 0.11
N GLN A 34 -1.45 19.22 -0.56
CA GLN A 34 -2.12 17.91 -0.56
C GLN A 34 -2.80 17.64 -1.90
N ARG A 35 -2.63 16.40 -2.38
CA ARG A 35 -3.34 15.87 -3.54
C ARG A 35 -4.02 14.57 -3.15
N GLU A 36 -5.23 14.39 -3.64
CA GLU A 36 -6.09 13.29 -3.26
C GLU A 36 -6.50 12.48 -4.49
N PHE A 37 -6.49 11.15 -4.38
CA PHE A 37 -6.82 10.27 -5.49
C PHE A 37 -7.72 9.12 -5.06
N ARG A 38 -8.42 8.55 -6.04
CA ARG A 38 -9.04 7.23 -5.92
C ARG A 38 -8.34 6.25 -6.84
N LEU A 39 -7.86 5.16 -6.26
CA LEU A 39 -7.28 4.04 -7.00
C LEU A 39 -8.28 2.88 -6.98
N LYS A 40 -8.68 2.39 -8.16
CA LYS A 40 -9.59 1.25 -8.32
C LYS A 40 -8.80 0.06 -8.87
N ILE A 41 -9.05 -1.13 -8.32
CA ILE A 41 -8.43 -2.39 -8.77
C ILE A 41 -9.56 -3.37 -9.10
N GLY A 42 -9.85 -3.55 -10.39
CA GLY A 42 -11.01 -4.35 -10.81
C GLY A 42 -12.29 -3.87 -10.13
N ASP A 43 -13.05 -4.78 -9.55
CA ASP A 43 -14.33 -4.46 -8.88
C ASP A 43 -14.18 -4.12 -7.38
N ARG A 44 -12.97 -4.18 -6.83
CA ARG A 44 -12.72 -3.95 -5.39
C ARG A 44 -13.12 -2.54 -4.94
N PRO A 45 -13.44 -2.32 -3.66
CA PRO A 45 -13.59 -0.96 -3.13
C PRO A 45 -12.39 -0.07 -3.47
N SER A 46 -12.66 1.18 -3.81
CA SER A 46 -11.63 2.14 -4.19
C SER A 46 -10.76 2.48 -2.98
N ILE A 47 -9.47 2.63 -3.21
CA ILE A 47 -8.51 3.09 -2.21
C ILE A 47 -8.39 4.61 -2.32
N HIS A 48 -8.59 5.30 -1.21
CA HIS A 48 -8.35 6.73 -1.07
C HIS A 48 -6.86 6.97 -0.83
N VAL A 49 -6.22 7.75 -1.70
CA VAL A 49 -4.78 7.99 -1.66
C VAL A 49 -4.52 9.46 -1.38
N THR A 50 -3.96 9.75 -0.22
CA THR A 50 -3.49 11.08 0.18
C THR A 50 -2.01 11.21 -0.14
N VAL A 51 -1.63 12.17 -0.98
CA VAL A 51 -0.24 12.50 -1.31
C VAL A 51 0.09 13.87 -0.76
N THR A 52 1.09 13.95 0.12
CA THR A 52 1.37 15.22 0.82
C THR A 52 2.82 15.31 1.31
N PRO A 53 3.42 16.50 1.32
CA PRO A 53 4.55 16.83 2.19
C PRO A 53 4.14 17.48 3.52
N SER A 54 2.88 17.85 3.75
CA SER A 54 2.49 18.62 4.93
C SER A 54 2.37 17.77 6.19
N ALA A 55 3.08 18.17 7.24
CA ALA A 55 2.99 17.60 8.58
C ALA A 55 1.55 17.64 9.12
N THR A 56 0.85 18.76 8.93
CA THR A 56 -0.54 18.92 9.38
C THR A 56 -1.48 17.90 8.73
N VAL A 57 -1.32 17.66 7.42
CA VAL A 57 -2.13 16.68 6.70
C VAL A 57 -1.82 15.26 7.18
N VAL A 58 -0.54 14.95 7.45
CA VAL A 58 -0.15 13.65 8.03
C VAL A 58 -0.75 13.45 9.41
N ASP A 59 -0.74 14.46 10.27
CA ASP A 59 -1.32 14.41 11.62
C ASP A 59 -2.84 14.18 11.59
N GLN A 60 -3.52 14.87 10.67
CA GLN A 60 -4.95 14.67 10.41
C GLN A 60 -5.23 13.26 9.87
N TRP A 61 -4.43 12.76 8.93
CA TRP A 61 -4.60 11.42 8.39
C TRP A 61 -4.49 10.34 9.47
N ILE A 62 -3.51 10.47 10.38
CA ILE A 62 -3.39 9.58 11.55
C ILE A 62 -4.63 9.67 12.42
N THR A 63 -5.05 10.88 12.77
CA THR A 63 -6.21 11.08 13.64
C THR A 63 -7.50 10.48 13.06
N GLN A 64 -7.71 10.62 11.75
CA GLN A 64 -8.93 10.16 11.09
C GLN A 64 -8.92 8.67 10.75
N THR A 65 -7.75 8.10 10.43
CA THR A 65 -7.64 6.71 9.96
C THR A 65 -7.29 5.78 11.12
N VAL A 66 -6.28 6.13 11.91
CA VAL A 66 -5.71 5.24 12.91
C VAL A 66 -6.51 5.26 14.20
N ASN A 67 -6.89 6.44 14.71
CA ASN A 67 -7.60 6.50 15.99
C ASN A 67 -9.00 5.88 15.88
N TYR A 68 -9.63 6.00 14.71
CA TYR A 68 -10.92 5.37 14.45
C TYR A 68 -10.82 3.84 14.42
N ASP A 69 -9.83 3.29 13.71
CA ASP A 69 -9.66 1.84 13.59
C ASP A 69 -9.08 1.22 14.87
N MET A 70 -8.14 1.88 15.55
CA MET A 70 -7.60 1.42 16.84
C MET A 70 -8.67 1.33 17.94
N GLN A 71 -9.69 2.19 17.91
CA GLN A 71 -10.81 2.12 18.86
C GLN A 71 -11.73 0.91 18.64
N LYS A 72 -11.70 0.31 17.44
CA LYS A 72 -12.57 -0.82 17.07
C LYS A 72 -11.87 -2.18 17.09
N LEU A 73 -10.54 -2.21 17.18
CA LEU A 73 -9.78 -3.44 17.12
C LEU A 73 -9.65 -4.07 18.51
N VAL A 74 -10.05 -5.33 18.64
CA VAL A 74 -9.79 -6.20 19.81
C VAL A 74 -8.37 -6.80 19.74
N GLY A 75 -7.46 -6.17 18.99
CA GLY A 75 -6.15 -6.74 18.65
C GLY A 75 -5.14 -5.70 18.20
N ARG A 76 -4.13 -6.15 17.44
CA ARG A 76 -3.06 -5.28 16.90
C ARG A 76 -3.49 -4.68 15.57
N LEU A 77 -3.18 -3.40 15.36
CA LEU A 77 -3.42 -2.74 14.08
C LEU A 77 -2.41 -3.23 13.04
N LEU A 78 -2.89 -3.66 11.88
CA LEU A 78 -2.07 -4.02 10.74
C LEU A 78 -1.94 -2.83 9.78
N VAL A 79 -0.71 -2.49 9.40
CA VAL A 79 -0.42 -1.35 8.51
C VAL A 79 0.51 -1.81 7.39
N GLY A 80 0.07 -1.64 6.15
CA GLY A 80 0.92 -1.84 4.98
C GLY A 80 1.99 -0.76 4.89
N LEU A 81 3.25 -1.14 4.64
CA LEU A 81 4.41 -0.27 4.64
C LEU A 81 5.13 -0.31 3.29
N GLY A 82 5.28 0.85 2.66
CA GLY A 82 6.14 1.08 1.50
C GLY A 82 7.14 2.19 1.76
N VAL A 83 8.36 2.08 1.20
CA VAL A 83 9.37 3.14 1.26
C VAL A 83 10.04 3.24 -0.11
N ARG A 84 10.19 4.45 -0.65
CA ARG A 84 10.88 4.65 -1.93
C ARG A 84 11.98 5.70 -1.81
N TRP A 85 13.01 5.52 -2.62
CA TRP A 85 14.19 6.38 -2.70
C TRP A 85 14.75 6.37 -4.13
N PHE A 86 15.50 7.41 -4.49
CA PHE A 86 16.34 7.43 -5.69
C PHE A 86 17.51 6.43 -5.55
N GLU A 87 17.92 5.77 -6.63
CA GLU A 87 19.07 4.87 -6.58
C GLU A 87 20.33 5.53 -6.06
N ASN A 88 21.15 4.75 -5.34
CA ASN A 88 22.35 5.22 -4.67
C ASN A 88 22.12 6.25 -3.56
N ASN A 89 20.85 6.61 -3.27
CA ASN A 89 20.51 7.37 -2.09
C ASN A 89 20.38 6.44 -0.87
N HIS A 90 20.98 6.83 0.24
CA HIS A 90 20.80 6.17 1.52
C HIS A 90 19.54 6.62 2.26
N ASN A 91 18.87 7.67 1.77
CA ASN A 91 17.75 8.32 2.44
C ASN A 91 16.42 7.97 1.78
N ALA A 92 15.39 7.73 2.59
CA ALA A 92 14.02 7.61 2.10
C ALA A 92 13.52 8.94 1.52
N ASP A 93 12.97 8.91 0.30
CA ASP A 93 12.32 10.06 -0.35
C ASP A 93 10.83 10.13 -0.02
N THR A 94 10.19 8.97 0.07
CA THR A 94 8.77 8.84 0.40
C THR A 94 8.54 7.67 1.35
N LEU A 95 7.52 7.81 2.21
CA LEU A 95 6.99 6.76 3.07
C LEU A 95 5.52 6.55 2.73
N GLN A 96 5.12 5.29 2.54
CA GLN A 96 3.74 4.90 2.29
C GLN A 96 3.20 4.08 3.45
N LEU A 97 1.98 4.40 3.86
CA LEU A 97 1.25 3.65 4.86
C LEU A 97 -0.14 3.33 4.32
N CYS A 98 -0.63 2.12 4.57
CA CYS A 98 -1.97 1.73 4.18
C CYS A 98 -2.71 1.02 5.32
N VAL A 99 -3.92 1.49 5.59
CA VAL A 99 -4.85 0.92 6.57
C VAL A 99 -6.23 0.88 5.91
N GLY A 100 -6.84 -0.31 5.83
CA GLY A 100 -8.11 -0.48 5.15
C GLY A 100 -8.04 -0.09 3.66
N ASP A 101 -8.88 0.88 3.29
CA ASP A 101 -8.96 1.49 1.97
C ASP A 101 -8.30 2.88 1.92
N ARG A 102 -7.48 3.23 2.91
CA ARG A 102 -6.79 4.52 2.99
C ARG A 102 -5.30 4.33 2.86
N CYS A 103 -4.68 5.05 1.94
CA CYS A 103 -3.25 5.06 1.71
C CYS A 103 -2.70 6.48 1.85
N LEU A 104 -1.71 6.65 2.71
CA LEU A 104 -0.91 7.86 2.80
C LEU A 104 0.39 7.68 2.02
N ILE A 105 0.75 8.66 1.20
CA ILE A 105 2.06 8.79 0.56
C ILE A 105 2.68 10.10 1.07
N PHE A 106 3.55 9.97 2.06
CA PHE A 106 4.24 11.09 2.68
C PHE A 106 5.56 11.38 1.96
N GLN A 107 5.68 12.55 1.34
CA GLN A 107 6.88 12.99 0.61
C GLN A 107 7.96 13.52 1.57
N LEU A 108 8.68 12.61 2.24
CA LEU A 108 9.69 12.91 3.27
C LEU A 108 10.74 13.94 2.84
N THR A 109 11.30 13.84 1.63
CA THR A 109 12.30 14.80 1.14
C THR A 109 11.75 16.22 1.05
N ARG A 110 10.42 16.36 0.92
CA ARG A 110 9.74 17.66 0.77
C ARG A 110 9.02 18.13 2.02
N ALA A 111 8.85 17.26 3.01
CA ALA A 111 8.07 17.57 4.21
C ALA A 111 8.51 18.82 4.99
N ASP A 112 7.57 19.63 5.42
CA ASP A 112 7.85 20.80 6.28
C ASP A 112 8.36 20.36 7.67
N ALA A 113 7.75 19.33 8.25
CA ALA A 113 8.14 18.70 9.50
C ALA A 113 7.65 17.23 9.55
N VAL A 114 7.86 16.57 10.68
CA VAL A 114 7.20 15.30 11.00
C VAL A 114 6.47 15.46 12.33
N PRO A 115 5.13 15.29 12.38
CA PRO A 115 4.36 15.41 13.62
C PRO A 115 4.79 14.42 14.69
N LEU A 116 4.67 14.81 15.97
CA LEU A 116 4.96 13.94 17.10
C LEU A 116 4.00 12.75 17.17
N ASN A 117 2.72 12.92 16.82
CA ASN A 117 1.76 11.81 16.77
C ASN A 117 2.17 10.79 15.71
N PHE A 118 2.69 11.24 14.56
CA PHE A 118 3.19 10.35 13.52
C PHE A 118 4.42 9.56 13.97
N ARG A 119 5.37 10.20 14.67
CA ARG A 119 6.52 9.49 15.26
C ARG A 119 6.09 8.47 16.30
N SER A 120 5.16 8.85 17.17
CA SER A 120 4.60 7.97 18.21
C SER A 120 3.89 6.78 17.58
N PHE A 121 3.12 7.01 16.51
CA PHE A 121 2.48 5.97 15.71
C PHE A 121 3.51 4.97 15.14
N LEU A 122 4.58 5.45 14.50
CA LEU A 122 5.61 4.56 13.93
C LEU A 122 6.31 3.68 14.98
N MET A 123 6.37 4.14 16.24
CA MET A 123 7.01 3.43 17.36
C MET A 123 6.03 2.62 18.21
N ASP A 124 4.72 2.70 17.95
CA ASP A 124 3.72 2.05 18.77
C ASP A 124 3.80 0.52 18.65
N LYS A 125 4.05 -0.14 19.79
CA LYS A 125 4.17 -1.60 19.87
C LYS A 125 2.85 -2.33 19.65
N ARG A 126 1.72 -1.65 19.59
CA ARG A 126 0.40 -2.22 19.25
C ARG A 126 0.20 -2.36 17.74
N ILE A 127 1.13 -1.83 16.94
CA ILE A 127 1.06 -1.86 15.49
C ILE A 127 2.00 -2.92 14.92
N ASN A 128 1.51 -3.65 13.92
CA ASN A 128 2.29 -4.52 13.06
C ASN A 128 2.40 -3.85 11.69
N PHE A 129 3.61 -3.47 11.30
CA PHE A 129 3.88 -3.01 9.95
C PHE A 129 4.21 -4.20 9.06
N VAL A 130 3.64 -4.27 7.87
CA VAL A 130 3.87 -5.36 6.92
C VAL A 130 4.33 -4.83 5.57
N GLY A 131 5.34 -5.48 5.00
CA GLY A 131 5.88 -5.17 3.68
C GLY A 131 6.25 -6.45 2.93
N ILE A 132 6.78 -6.26 1.72
CA ILE A 132 7.33 -7.33 0.88
C ILE A 132 8.71 -6.84 0.41
N HIS A 133 9.78 -7.58 0.72
CA HIS A 133 11.17 -7.15 0.46
C HIS A 133 11.51 -5.83 1.17
N ASN A 134 11.18 -5.71 2.46
CA ASN A 134 11.26 -4.46 3.24
C ASN A 134 12.47 -4.37 4.19
N SER A 135 13.51 -5.19 4.01
CA SER A 135 14.69 -5.23 4.90
C SER A 135 15.42 -3.89 5.02
N GLU A 136 15.45 -3.09 3.96
CA GLU A 136 16.12 -1.78 3.96
C GLU A 136 15.25 -0.65 4.53
N HIS A 137 13.93 -0.84 4.65
CA HIS A 137 13.00 0.27 4.94
C HIS A 137 13.36 1.01 6.23
N LYS A 138 13.62 0.26 7.31
CA LYS A 138 13.98 0.86 8.61
C LYS A 138 15.25 1.70 8.52
N GLN A 139 16.28 1.19 7.84
CA GLN A 139 17.54 1.91 7.70
C GLN A 139 17.38 3.16 6.83
N LYS A 140 16.64 3.07 5.71
CA LYS A 140 16.36 4.23 4.83
C LYS A 140 15.58 5.33 5.55
N LEU A 141 14.60 4.95 6.37
CA LEU A 141 13.82 5.89 7.18
C LEU A 141 14.68 6.57 8.25
N LEU A 142 15.54 5.80 8.93
CA LEU A 142 16.45 6.34 9.95
C LEU A 142 17.51 7.28 9.36
N HIS A 143 18.00 7.01 8.14
CA HIS A 143 18.95 7.88 7.45
C HIS A 143 18.31 9.09 6.77
N SER A 144 16.99 9.11 6.59
CA SER A 144 16.31 10.30 6.09
C SER A 144 16.63 11.54 6.94
N ARG A 145 16.51 12.74 6.38
CA ARG A 145 16.75 13.99 7.11
C ARG A 145 15.91 14.14 8.39
N HIS A 146 14.82 13.39 8.48
CA HIS A 146 13.90 13.39 9.61
C HIS A 146 14.23 12.33 10.66
N ARG A 147 15.20 11.44 10.41
CA ARG A 147 15.60 10.36 11.33
C ARG A 147 14.39 9.61 11.87
N LEU A 148 13.60 9.05 10.96
CA LEU A 148 12.36 8.36 11.32
C LEU A 148 12.69 6.98 11.85
N GLU A 149 12.47 6.80 13.15
CA GLU A 149 12.46 5.48 13.77
C GLU A 149 11.11 4.81 13.53
N ILE A 150 11.16 3.50 13.32
CA ILE A 150 10.00 2.62 13.24
C ILE A 150 10.23 1.44 14.16
N SER A 151 9.16 1.01 14.83
CA SER A 151 9.13 -0.14 15.72
C SER A 151 9.79 -1.38 15.10
N ASN A 152 10.32 -2.28 15.93
CA ASN A 152 10.85 -3.57 15.45
C ASN A 152 9.76 -4.53 14.94
N ARG A 153 8.48 -4.15 15.03
CA ARG A 153 7.34 -4.94 14.54
C ARG A 153 7.08 -4.68 13.05
N VAL A 154 8.11 -4.84 12.24
CA VAL A 154 8.07 -4.75 10.78
C VAL A 154 8.30 -6.15 10.21
N PHE A 155 7.28 -6.72 9.60
CA PHE A 155 7.30 -8.08 9.08
C PHE A 155 7.41 -8.08 7.55
N ASP A 156 8.27 -8.95 7.03
CA ASP A 156 8.33 -9.23 5.59
C ASP A 156 7.45 -10.44 5.29
N LEU A 157 6.32 -10.20 4.64
CA LEU A 157 5.28 -11.22 4.46
C LEU A 157 5.73 -12.39 3.58
N ARG A 158 6.85 -12.27 2.86
CA ARG A 158 7.42 -13.38 2.09
C ARG A 158 7.73 -14.60 2.94
N PHE A 159 8.07 -14.39 4.21
CA PHE A 159 8.38 -15.48 5.14
C PHE A 159 7.14 -16.07 5.81
N HIS A 160 5.97 -15.45 5.64
CA HIS A 160 4.73 -15.85 6.29
C HIS A 160 3.63 -16.28 5.31
N ALA A 161 3.75 -15.88 4.04
CA ALA A 161 2.75 -16.13 3.01
C ALA A 161 3.09 -17.34 2.14
N LYS A 162 2.05 -18.00 1.66
CA LYS A 162 2.10 -19.15 0.75
C LYS A 162 1.29 -18.87 -0.51
N ASP A 163 1.72 -19.42 -1.65
CA ASP A 163 0.93 -19.40 -2.87
C ASP A 163 -0.32 -20.31 -2.78
N ASN A 164 -1.12 -20.34 -3.84
CA ASN A 164 -2.36 -21.15 -3.90
C ASN A 164 -2.09 -22.67 -3.83
N ASN A 165 -0.84 -23.09 -4.04
CA ASN A 165 -0.41 -24.48 -3.97
C ASN A 165 0.25 -24.80 -2.62
N GLY A 166 0.27 -23.85 -1.68
CA GLY A 166 0.89 -24.00 -0.36
C GLY A 166 2.41 -23.80 -0.34
N ASN A 167 3.04 -23.37 -1.43
CA ASN A 167 4.48 -23.13 -1.48
C ASN A 167 4.86 -21.80 -0.83
N SER A 168 6.00 -21.78 -0.13
CA SER A 168 6.55 -20.56 0.47
C SER A 168 6.88 -19.50 -0.57
N LEU A 169 6.57 -18.24 -0.27
CA LEU A 169 6.86 -17.08 -1.12
C LEU A 169 8.23 -16.42 -0.83
N GLN A 170 9.07 -17.03 0.01
CA GLN A 170 10.32 -16.42 0.50
C GLN A 170 11.25 -15.93 -0.63
N TYR A 171 11.33 -16.69 -1.72
CA TYR A 171 12.18 -16.41 -2.88
C TYR A 171 11.42 -15.77 -4.05
N THR A 172 10.13 -15.49 -3.88
CA THR A 172 9.31 -14.93 -4.95
C THR A 172 9.59 -13.42 -5.10
N PRO A 173 9.79 -12.92 -6.33
CA PRO A 173 9.96 -11.49 -6.58
C PRO A 173 8.76 -10.67 -6.08
N ALA A 174 9.01 -9.50 -5.48
CA ALA A 174 7.97 -8.63 -4.93
C ALA A 174 6.82 -8.35 -5.92
N GLY A 175 7.17 -8.10 -7.19
CA GLY A 175 6.21 -7.81 -8.25
C GLY A 175 5.25 -8.97 -8.50
N MET A 176 5.74 -10.21 -8.49
CA MET A 176 4.92 -11.40 -8.69
C MET A 176 3.97 -11.64 -7.53
N ILE A 177 4.44 -11.46 -6.29
CA ILE A 177 3.58 -11.58 -5.09
C ILE A 177 2.41 -10.59 -5.19
N LYS A 178 2.70 -9.33 -5.50
CA LYS A 178 1.67 -8.29 -5.64
C LYS A 178 0.71 -8.61 -6.78
N GLN A 179 1.21 -9.09 -7.92
CA GLN A 179 0.38 -9.51 -9.06
C GLN A 179 -0.57 -10.64 -8.68
N GLN A 180 -0.07 -11.66 -7.98
CA GLN A 180 -0.89 -12.79 -7.56
C GLN A 180 -1.99 -12.37 -6.59
N TYR A 181 -1.66 -11.70 -5.49
CA TYR A 181 -2.64 -11.39 -4.44
C TYR A 181 -3.65 -10.32 -4.81
N LEU A 182 -3.25 -9.34 -5.62
CA LEU A 182 -4.15 -8.31 -6.10
C LEU A 182 -4.77 -8.66 -7.47
N SER A 183 -4.43 -9.83 -8.03
CA SER A 183 -4.84 -10.26 -9.37
C SER A 183 -4.49 -9.23 -10.46
N LEU A 184 -3.31 -8.60 -10.34
CA LEU A 184 -2.87 -7.53 -11.25
C LEU A 184 -2.22 -8.10 -12.51
N ARG A 185 -2.32 -7.33 -13.60
CA ARG A 185 -1.55 -7.59 -14.81
C ARG A 185 -0.04 -7.35 -14.59
N ALA A 186 0.78 -8.13 -15.30
CA ALA A 186 2.23 -8.13 -15.14
C ALA A 186 2.90 -6.76 -15.31
N ASN A 187 2.40 -5.95 -16.25
CA ASN A 187 2.94 -4.62 -16.57
C ASN A 187 2.56 -3.52 -15.57
N VAL A 188 1.67 -3.79 -14.61
CA VAL A 188 1.17 -2.78 -13.66
C VAL A 188 2.11 -2.57 -12.48
N VAL A 189 2.93 -3.58 -12.16
CA VAL A 189 3.81 -3.59 -10.97
C VAL A 189 5.28 -3.32 -11.32
N SER A 190 5.54 -2.83 -12.54
CA SER A 190 6.89 -2.43 -12.97
C SER A 190 6.94 -0.93 -13.23
N LEU A 191 7.95 -0.27 -12.64
CA LEU A 191 8.33 1.10 -12.98
C LEU A 191 9.54 1.05 -13.90
N LYS A 192 9.41 1.64 -15.10
CA LYS A 192 10.55 1.87 -16.01
C LYS A 192 11.45 2.99 -15.45
N ASP A 193 12.70 3.07 -15.93
CA ASP A 193 13.76 3.90 -15.35
C ASP A 193 13.41 5.38 -15.11
N HIS A 194 12.60 6.00 -15.97
CA HIS A 194 12.20 7.41 -15.80
C HIS A 194 11.29 7.69 -14.58
N HIS A 195 10.86 6.68 -13.83
CA HIS A 195 9.98 6.82 -12.66
C HIS A 195 10.74 6.77 -11.33
N ARG A 196 12.07 6.86 -11.38
CA ARG A 196 12.96 6.65 -10.23
C ARG A 196 13.18 7.89 -9.35
N ILE A 197 12.76 9.07 -9.80
CA ILE A 197 12.90 10.32 -9.03
C ILE A 197 11.73 10.47 -8.06
N TRP A 198 11.90 9.95 -6.84
CA TRP A 198 10.89 10.00 -5.77
C TRP A 198 10.90 11.29 -4.96
N SER A 199 11.95 12.11 -5.11
CA SER A 199 12.10 13.43 -4.48
C SER A 199 11.39 14.57 -5.24
N ALA A 200 10.75 14.27 -6.37
CA ALA A 200 10.06 15.26 -7.19
C ALA A 200 8.97 16.00 -6.41
N VAL A 201 8.74 17.27 -6.75
CA VAL A 201 7.68 18.09 -6.14
C VAL A 201 6.31 17.42 -6.37
N ASN A 202 6.03 17.08 -7.63
CA ASN A 202 4.82 16.38 -8.01
C ASN A 202 5.15 14.95 -8.47
N LEU A 203 4.67 13.97 -7.72
CA LEU A 203 4.70 12.58 -8.18
C LEU A 203 3.75 12.39 -9.37
N THR A 204 4.20 11.61 -10.34
CA THR A 204 3.38 11.22 -11.49
C THR A 204 2.28 10.23 -11.08
N LEU A 205 1.19 10.16 -11.83
CA LEU A 205 0.12 9.17 -11.58
C LEU A 205 0.64 7.72 -11.52
N LYS A 206 1.69 7.40 -12.29
CA LYS A 206 2.34 6.08 -12.27
C LYS A 206 3.10 5.84 -10.96
N GLN A 207 3.82 6.83 -10.44
CA GLN A 207 4.50 6.74 -9.15
C GLN A 207 3.49 6.62 -8.00
N ILE A 208 2.43 7.42 -8.01
CA ILE A 208 1.37 7.38 -7.00
C ILE A 208 0.69 6.01 -7.00
N LYS A 209 0.31 5.51 -8.20
CA LYS A 209 -0.25 4.16 -8.36
C LYS A 209 0.68 3.09 -7.79
N PHE A 210 1.96 3.13 -8.16
CA PHE A 210 2.93 2.14 -7.69
C PHE A 210 3.11 2.19 -6.17
N ALA A 211 3.33 3.38 -5.60
CA ALA A 211 3.52 3.60 -4.18
C ALA A 211 2.29 3.14 -3.37
N CYS A 212 1.08 3.44 -3.84
CA CYS A 212 -0.14 2.93 -3.22
C CYS A 212 -0.18 1.39 -3.23
N ILE A 213 0.16 0.74 -4.35
CA ILE A 213 0.20 -0.73 -4.43
C ILE A 213 1.30 -1.32 -3.54
N ASP A 214 2.43 -0.62 -3.39
CA ASP A 214 3.56 -1.03 -2.55
C ASP A 214 3.17 -1.15 -1.06
N ALA A 215 2.23 -0.32 -0.60
CA ALA A 215 1.67 -0.42 0.75
C ALA A 215 0.38 -1.25 0.82
N TYR A 216 -0.52 -1.15 -0.16
CA TYR A 216 -1.82 -1.85 -0.13
C TYR A 216 -1.70 -3.36 -0.29
N ALA A 217 -0.82 -3.84 -1.17
CA ALA A 217 -0.64 -5.27 -1.40
C ALA A 217 -0.19 -6.02 -0.12
N PRO A 218 0.87 -5.60 0.60
CA PRO A 218 1.24 -6.26 1.84
C PRO A 218 0.17 -6.11 2.93
N TYR A 219 -0.54 -4.97 3.02
CA TYR A 219 -1.68 -4.85 3.94
C TYR A 219 -2.72 -5.95 3.69
N ARG A 220 -3.17 -6.11 2.44
CA ARG A 220 -4.16 -7.14 2.06
C ARG A 220 -3.65 -8.55 2.32
N LEU A 221 -2.38 -8.82 2.00
CA LEU A 221 -1.76 -10.11 2.23
C LEU A 221 -1.68 -10.43 3.73
N GLY A 222 -1.26 -9.46 4.55
CA GLY A 222 -1.15 -9.65 5.99
C GLY A 222 -2.50 -9.92 6.65
N MET A 223 -3.60 -9.34 6.14
CA MET A 223 -4.95 -9.69 6.58
C MET A 223 -5.31 -11.15 6.30
N CYS A 224 -4.90 -11.69 5.14
CA CYS A 224 -5.10 -13.11 4.81
C CYS A 224 -4.26 -14.03 5.69
N VAL A 225 -2.98 -13.69 5.89
CA VAL A 225 -2.07 -14.46 6.77
C VAL A 225 -2.61 -14.49 8.20
N ALA A 226 -2.99 -13.33 8.75
CA ALA A 226 -3.55 -13.24 10.10
C ALA A 226 -4.84 -14.04 10.23
N ALA A 227 -5.75 -13.99 9.25
CA ALA A 227 -6.97 -14.80 9.26
C ALA A 227 -6.68 -16.31 9.28
N SER A 228 -5.70 -16.76 8.49
CA SER A 228 -5.32 -18.19 8.44
C SER A 228 -4.65 -18.69 9.73
N GLU A 229 -4.01 -17.82 10.51
CA GLU A 229 -3.47 -18.20 11.82
C GLU A 229 -4.59 -18.48 12.85
N PHE A 230 -5.78 -17.88 12.69
CA PHE A 230 -6.93 -18.13 13.57
C PHE A 230 -7.76 -19.37 13.20
N GLU A 231 -7.63 -19.89 11.97
CA GLU A 231 -8.35 -21.10 11.53
C GLU A 231 -7.68 -22.41 11.99
N VAL A 232 -6.43 -22.36 12.48
CA VAL A 232 -5.67 -23.55 12.93
C VAL A 232 -5.94 -23.88 14.40
N ASP A 233 -6.51 -22.95 15.17
CA ASP A 233 -6.76 -23.07 16.62
C ASP A 233 -8.25 -23.30 16.98
N GLY A 234 -9.12 -23.59 15.99
CA GLY A 234 -10.56 -23.86 16.18
C GLY A 234 -10.98 -25.26 15.75
#